data_AF-A0A9J8BZY7-F1
#
_entry.id   AF-A0A9J8BZY7-F1
#
_cell.length_a   1.000
_cell.length_b   1.000
_cell.length_c   1.000
_cell.angle_alpha   90.00
_cell.angle_beta   90.00
_cell.angle_gamma   90.00
#
_symmetry.space_group_name_H-M   'P 1'
#
loop_
_entity.id
_entity.type
_entity.pdbx_description
1 polymer ?
#
loop_
_entity_poly.entity_id
_entity_poly.type
_entity_poly.pdbx_seq_one_letter_code
_entity_poly.pdbx_strand_id
1 'polypeptide(L)'
;MPASARHLLKPWTPMMQDGNKILARGIMTQTIKRKQVEKYHKSPAAKRRDRVQSTQRLPAGPGELQTHHRPGQCSERREILSDNRRRFLAMKWMITECRDNKHRRTHMYEKLSQELLAAFANEGNVVKRKYDLHKMAGANRAYAHYRWW
;
A
#
# COMPACT_ATOMS: atom_id res chain seq x y z
N MET A 1 0.56 3.72 33.39
CA MET A 1 0.12 4.48 32.18
C MET A 1 0.60 3.72 30.95
N PRO A 2 -0.28 3.13 30.11
CA PRO A 2 0.15 2.11 29.15
C PRO A 2 0.79 2.73 27.90
N ALA A 3 2.06 2.39 27.65
CA ALA A 3 2.84 2.75 26.47
C ALA A 3 2.51 1.88 25.24
N SER A 4 1.22 1.66 24.91
CA SER A 4 0.80 0.70 23.87
C SER A 4 0.30 1.33 22.55
N ALA A 5 0.64 2.59 22.26
CA ALA A 5 0.10 3.32 21.10
C ALA A 5 1.10 3.63 19.97
N ARG A 6 2.33 3.12 20.03
CA ARG A 6 3.42 3.52 19.10
C ARG A 6 3.62 2.61 17.87
N HIS A 7 2.92 1.50 17.76
CA HIS A 7 3.16 0.53 16.66
C HIS A 7 2.08 0.49 15.58
N LEU A 8 1.07 1.36 15.64
CA LEU A 8 0.15 1.53 14.51
C LEU A 8 0.82 2.39 13.45
N LEU A 9 1.21 1.72 12.36
CA LEU A 9 1.71 2.39 11.18
C LEU A 9 0.69 3.43 10.71
N LYS A 10 1.10 4.69 10.73
CA LYS A 10 0.26 5.82 10.32
C LYS A 10 0.12 5.83 8.79
N PRO A 11 -1.10 5.69 8.23
CA PRO A 11 -1.28 5.54 6.79
C PRO A 11 -0.90 6.79 5.97
N TRP A 12 -0.90 7.98 6.57
CA TRP A 12 -0.55 9.23 5.87
C TRP A 12 0.96 9.47 5.71
N THR A 13 1.81 8.71 6.40
CA THR A 13 3.27 8.95 6.45
C THR A 13 3.94 8.97 5.07
N PRO A 14 3.72 7.98 4.17
CA PRO A 14 4.34 8.02 2.84
C PRO A 14 3.73 9.08 1.91
N MET A 15 2.60 9.69 2.28
CA MET A 15 1.90 10.71 1.49
C MET A 15 2.37 12.13 1.80
N MET A 16 2.95 12.33 2.98
CA MET A 16 3.42 13.62 3.47
C MET A 16 4.61 14.12 2.65
N GLN A 17 4.60 15.41 2.31
CA GLN A 17 5.74 16.15 1.75
C GLN A 17 6.10 17.26 2.75
N ASP A 18 7.39 17.51 2.93
CA ASP A 18 7.93 18.60 3.77
C ASP A 18 7.37 18.64 5.21
N GLY A 19 6.99 17.47 5.75
CA GLY A 19 6.41 17.38 7.09
C GLY A 19 4.95 17.87 7.22
N ASN A 20 4.27 18.23 6.14
CA ASN A 20 2.90 18.76 6.19
C ASN A 20 1.84 17.67 6.44
N LYS A 21 1.63 17.37 7.73
CA LYS A 21 0.68 16.35 8.20
C LYS A 21 -0.78 16.72 7.98
N ILE A 22 -1.12 18.01 8.02
CA ILE A 22 -2.51 18.49 7.91
C ILE A 22 -3.02 18.23 6.50
N LEU A 23 -2.24 18.62 5.49
CA LEU A 23 -2.56 18.40 4.09
C LEU A 23 -2.69 16.90 3.76
N ALA A 24 -1.75 16.08 4.25
CA ALA A 24 -1.82 14.64 4.08
C ALA A 24 -3.08 14.02 4.73
N ARG A 25 -3.48 14.48 5.91
CA ARG A 25 -4.72 14.02 6.56
C ARG A 25 -5.97 14.45 5.79
N GLY A 26 -5.98 15.68 5.27
CA GLY A 26 -7.08 16.21 4.47
C GLY A 26 -7.33 15.38 3.21
N ILE A 27 -6.28 15.14 2.43
CA ILE A 27 -6.34 14.32 1.21
C ILE A 27 -6.81 12.89 1.55
N MET A 28 -6.29 12.27 2.61
CA MET A 28 -6.68 10.91 3.02
C MET A 28 -8.15 10.83 3.44
N THR A 29 -8.65 11.86 4.11
CA THR A 29 -10.05 11.87 4.54
C THR A 29 -10.97 12.07 3.33
N GLN A 30 -10.56 12.92 2.38
CA GLN A 30 -11.28 13.14 1.12
C GLN A 30 -11.32 11.87 0.25
N THR A 31 -10.21 11.13 0.12
CA THR A 31 -10.17 9.87 -0.64
C THR A 31 -11.15 8.85 -0.08
N ILE A 32 -11.16 8.67 1.26
CA ILE A 32 -12.02 7.71 1.94
C ILE A 32 -13.49 8.10 1.77
N LYS A 33 -13.84 9.37 1.99
CA LYS A 33 -15.21 9.87 1.80
C LYS A 33 -15.71 9.64 0.38
N ARG A 34 -14.90 9.95 -0.64
CA ARG A 34 -15.26 9.75 -2.05
C ARG A 34 -15.49 8.28 -2.39
N LYS A 35 -14.59 7.39 -1.94
CA LYS A 35 -14.78 5.92 -2.07
C LYS A 35 -16.07 5.44 -1.42
N GLN A 36 -16.37 5.95 -0.21
CA GLN A 36 -17.59 5.58 0.49
C GLN A 36 -18.82 5.97 -0.33
N VAL A 37 -18.87 7.21 -0.86
CA VAL A 37 -19.94 7.69 -1.75
C VAL A 37 -20.13 6.76 -2.95
N GLU A 38 -19.06 6.43 -3.67
CA GLU A 38 -19.17 5.55 -4.84
C GLU A 38 -19.68 4.15 -4.48
N LYS A 39 -19.22 3.60 -3.35
CA LYS A 39 -19.73 2.32 -2.83
C LYS A 39 -21.18 2.39 -2.35
N TYR A 40 -21.61 3.52 -1.77
CA TYR A 40 -22.99 3.74 -1.33
C TYR A 40 -23.96 3.69 -2.51
N HIS A 41 -23.60 4.27 -3.65
CA HIS A 41 -24.43 4.25 -4.86
C HIS A 41 -24.48 2.87 -5.56
N LYS A 42 -23.40 2.09 -5.51
CA LYS A 42 -23.33 0.74 -6.11
C LYS A 42 -23.96 -0.38 -5.27
N SER A 43 -24.42 -0.12 -4.03
CA SER A 43 -24.86 -1.18 -3.10
C SER A 43 -26.39 -1.18 -2.87
N PRO A 44 -27.08 -2.33 -2.94
CA PRO A 44 -28.48 -2.47 -2.50
C PRO A 44 -28.66 -2.15 -1.01
N ALA A 45 -29.83 -1.59 -0.64
CA ALA A 45 -30.06 -0.96 0.67
C ALA A 45 -29.78 -1.85 1.90
N ALA A 46 -29.91 -3.17 1.78
CA ALA A 46 -29.79 -4.12 2.88
C ALA A 46 -28.37 -4.27 3.48
N LYS A 47 -27.29 -4.01 2.72
CA LYS A 47 -25.91 -4.26 3.18
C LYS A 47 -25.17 -2.99 3.68
N ARG A 48 -25.91 -1.95 4.06
CA ARG A 48 -25.35 -0.62 4.37
C ARG A 48 -24.61 -0.53 5.72
N ARG A 49 -24.94 -1.33 6.73
CA ARG A 49 -24.37 -1.23 8.11
C ARG A 49 -23.06 -2.00 8.33
N ASP A 50 -22.90 -3.21 7.79
CA ASP A 50 -21.67 -4.02 8.02
C ASP A 50 -20.44 -3.56 7.22
N ARG A 51 -20.58 -2.57 6.31
CA ARG A 51 -19.57 -2.28 5.28
C ARG A 51 -18.47 -1.31 5.68
N VAL A 52 -18.67 -0.50 6.72
CA VAL A 52 -17.71 0.53 7.14
C VAL A 52 -16.38 -0.08 7.60
N GLN A 53 -16.41 -1.26 8.23
CA GLN A 53 -15.23 -1.97 8.71
C GLN A 53 -14.36 -2.55 7.58
N SER A 54 -14.98 -3.01 6.47
CA SER A 54 -14.24 -3.62 5.34
C SER A 54 -13.31 -2.63 4.62
N THR A 55 -13.58 -1.33 4.72
CA THR A 55 -12.87 -0.26 4.01
C THR A 55 -11.41 -0.09 4.45
N GLN A 56 -11.04 -0.62 5.61
CA GLN A 56 -9.71 -0.48 6.21
C GLN A 56 -8.72 -1.58 5.80
N ARG A 57 -9.18 -2.65 5.13
CA ARG A 57 -8.27 -3.65 4.54
C ARG A 57 -7.62 -3.05 3.29
N LEU A 58 -6.46 -2.43 3.48
CA LEU A 58 -5.52 -2.14 2.40
C LEU A 58 -5.09 -3.46 1.75
N PRO A 59 -4.80 -3.48 0.44
CA PRO A 59 -4.24 -4.66 -0.20
C PRO A 59 -2.97 -5.07 0.55
N ALA A 60 -2.91 -6.32 1.00
CA ALA A 60 -1.73 -6.83 1.68
C ALA A 60 -0.53 -6.72 0.71
N GLY A 61 0.45 -5.90 1.07
CA GLY A 61 1.70 -5.76 0.33
C GLY A 61 2.45 -7.09 0.29
N PRO A 62 3.10 -7.43 -0.83
CA PRO A 62 3.93 -8.64 -0.93
C PRO A 62 5.19 -8.54 -0.03
N GLY A 63 5.89 -9.66 0.14
CA GLY A 63 7.24 -9.66 0.74
C GLY A 63 8.21 -8.82 -0.07
N GLU A 64 9.17 -8.17 0.60
CA GLU A 64 10.19 -7.32 -0.02
C GLU A 64 11.36 -8.20 -0.48
N LEU A 65 11.90 -7.90 -1.67
CA LEU A 65 13.17 -8.46 -2.14
C LEU A 65 14.24 -7.41 -1.83
N GLN A 66 15.18 -7.73 -0.94
CA GLN A 66 16.30 -6.84 -0.65
C GLN A 66 17.53 -7.34 -1.43
N THR A 67 18.17 -6.43 -2.15
CA THR A 67 19.48 -6.67 -2.76
C THR A 67 20.53 -6.56 -1.66
N HIS A 68 21.19 -7.68 -1.35
CA HIS A 68 22.33 -7.67 -0.46
C HIS A 68 23.59 -7.73 -1.30
N HIS A 69 24.45 -6.71 -1.18
CA HIS A 69 25.76 -6.74 -1.81
C HIS A 69 26.70 -7.56 -0.93
N ARG A 70 27.28 -8.64 -1.46
CA ARG A 70 28.52 -9.21 -0.91
C ARG A 70 29.67 -8.86 -1.86
N PRO A 71 30.92 -8.77 -1.39
CA PRO A 71 32.06 -8.58 -2.29
C PRO A 71 32.12 -9.75 -3.28
N GLY A 72 32.05 -9.46 -4.58
CA GLY A 72 32.14 -10.45 -5.66
C GLY A 72 30.81 -11.03 -6.18
N GLN A 73 29.67 -10.86 -5.49
CA GLN A 73 28.34 -11.28 -6.01
C GLN A 73 27.20 -10.39 -5.48
N CYS A 74 26.28 -10.02 -6.38
CA CYS A 74 24.99 -9.43 -6.03
C CYS A 74 23.97 -10.55 -5.79
N SER A 75 23.61 -10.84 -4.54
CA SER A 75 22.60 -11.88 -4.23
C SER A 75 21.30 -11.24 -3.76
N GLU A 76 20.21 -11.52 -4.48
CA GLU A 76 18.86 -11.05 -4.16
C GLU A 76 18.21 -11.99 -3.15
N ARG A 77 17.86 -11.46 -1.97
CA ARG A 77 17.31 -12.25 -0.87
C ARG A 77 15.85 -11.91 -0.64
N ARG A 78 15.05 -12.96 -0.44
CA ARG A 78 13.66 -12.84 0.00
C ARG A 78 13.59 -12.68 1.52
N GLU A 79 12.96 -11.61 2.01
CA GLU A 79 12.69 -11.41 3.43
C GLU A 79 11.19 -11.46 3.74
N ILE A 80 10.81 -12.15 4.83
CA ILE A 80 9.43 -12.18 5.30
C ILE A 80 9.15 -10.88 6.07
N LEU A 81 8.33 -10.02 5.48
CA LEU A 81 7.95 -8.74 6.10
C LEU A 81 6.92 -8.92 7.22
N SER A 82 7.03 -8.08 8.24
CA SER A 82 5.95 -7.81 9.22
C SER A 82 4.71 -7.19 8.56
N ASP A 83 3.52 -7.46 9.10
CA ASP A 83 2.25 -6.94 8.58
C ASP A 83 2.23 -5.40 8.47
N ASN A 84 2.82 -4.71 9.46
CA ASN A 84 2.95 -3.25 9.45
C ASN A 84 3.79 -2.76 8.26
N ARG A 85 4.89 -3.45 7.95
CA ARG A 85 5.76 -3.10 6.81
C ARG A 85 5.07 -3.38 5.48
N ARG A 86 4.32 -4.48 5.37
CA ARG A 86 3.51 -4.79 4.17
C ARG A 86 2.49 -3.70 3.88
N ARG A 87 1.75 -3.26 4.91
CA ARG A 87 0.78 -2.16 4.78
C ARG A 87 1.45 -0.86 4.36
N PHE A 88 2.63 -0.56 4.92
CA PHE A 88 3.39 0.63 4.55
C PHE A 88 3.82 0.63 3.09
N LEU A 89 4.41 -0.48 2.63
CA LEU A 89 4.86 -0.61 1.25
C LEU A 89 3.71 -0.54 0.26
N ALA A 90 2.59 -1.19 0.55
CA ALA A 90 1.38 -1.09 -0.27
C ALA A 90 0.94 0.37 -0.41
N MET A 91 0.85 1.09 0.70
CA MET A 91 0.50 2.52 0.71
C MET A 91 1.50 3.36 -0.09
N LYS A 92 2.80 3.11 0.11
CA LYS A 92 3.88 3.81 -0.59
C LYS A 92 3.78 3.61 -2.10
N TRP A 93 3.57 2.38 -2.56
CA TRP A 93 3.43 2.08 -3.98
C TRP A 93 2.21 2.74 -4.61
N MET A 94 1.07 2.74 -3.92
CA MET A 94 -0.12 3.44 -4.42
C MET A 94 0.14 4.94 -4.62
N ILE A 95 0.85 5.56 -3.68
CA ILE A 95 1.17 6.99 -3.74
C ILE A 95 2.19 7.29 -4.84
N THR A 96 3.23 6.46 -5.01
CA THR A 96 4.21 6.65 -6.09
C THR A 96 3.55 6.51 -7.45
N GLU A 97 2.71 5.48 -7.65
CA GLU A 97 1.98 5.32 -8.92
C GLU A 97 1.07 6.52 -9.22
N CYS A 98 0.39 7.07 -8.21
CA CYS A 98 -0.44 8.27 -8.39
C CYS A 98 0.37 9.54 -8.71
N ARG A 99 1.61 9.61 -8.23
CA ARG A 99 2.50 10.76 -8.46
C ARG A 99 3.14 10.69 -9.84
N ASP A 100 3.65 9.53 -10.22
CA ASP A 100 4.51 9.37 -11.39
C ASP A 100 3.69 9.14 -12.66
N ASN A 101 2.63 8.31 -12.58
CA ASN A 101 1.93 7.82 -13.78
C ASN A 101 0.61 8.55 -14.08
N LYS A 102 0.00 9.21 -13.09
CA LYS A 102 -1.30 9.88 -13.29
C LYS A 102 -1.16 11.34 -13.68
N HIS A 103 -2.07 11.80 -14.53
CA HIS A 103 -2.09 13.15 -15.08
C HIS A 103 -1.98 14.26 -14.02
N ARG A 104 -1.07 15.23 -14.19
CA ARG A 104 -0.77 16.26 -13.18
C ARG A 104 -1.96 17.14 -12.81
N ARG A 105 -2.93 17.35 -13.72
CA ARG A 105 -4.11 18.20 -13.48
C ARG A 105 -5.16 17.55 -12.59
N THR A 106 -5.12 16.23 -12.39
CA THR A 106 -6.08 15.53 -11.52
C THR A 106 -5.63 15.64 -10.06
N HIS A 107 -6.55 15.97 -9.16
CA HIS A 107 -6.24 16.07 -7.74
C HIS A 107 -5.79 14.72 -7.15
N MET A 108 -4.86 14.76 -6.20
CA MET A 108 -4.28 13.55 -5.57
C MET A 108 -5.33 12.64 -4.93
N TYR A 109 -6.37 13.21 -4.32
CA TYR A 109 -7.42 12.41 -3.68
C TYR A 109 -8.26 11.63 -4.69
N GLU A 110 -8.46 12.16 -5.89
CA GLU A 110 -9.21 11.50 -6.94
C GLU A 110 -8.41 10.34 -7.54
N LYS A 111 -7.14 10.62 -7.87
CA LYS A 111 -6.15 9.63 -8.31
C LYS A 111 -6.07 8.42 -7.39
N LEU A 112 -5.92 8.67 -6.08
CA LEU A 112 -5.84 7.64 -5.04
C LEU A 112 -7.15 6.86 -4.90
N SER A 113 -8.30 7.52 -5.00
CA SER A 113 -9.60 6.84 -4.92
C SER A 113 -9.79 5.85 -6.07
N GLN A 114 -9.41 6.24 -7.29
CA GLN A 114 -9.45 5.37 -8.47
C GLN A 114 -8.49 4.18 -8.34
N GLU A 115 -7.24 4.41 -7.93
CA GLU A 115 -6.28 3.31 -7.70
C GLU A 115 -6.78 2.33 -6.64
N LEU A 116 -7.39 2.84 -5.56
CA LEU A 116 -7.91 2.01 -4.50
C LEU A 116 -9.12 1.16 -4.95
N LEU A 117 -9.86 1.63 -5.94
CA LEU A 117 -10.96 0.87 -6.56
C LEU A 117 -10.42 -0.20 -7.53
N ALA A 118 -9.47 0.16 -8.38
CA ALA A 118 -8.79 -0.79 -9.26
C ALA A 118 -8.14 -1.91 -8.43
N ALA A 119 -7.41 -1.55 -7.37
CA ALA A 119 -6.79 -2.52 -6.48
C ALA A 119 -7.80 -3.44 -5.78
N PHE A 120 -9.03 -2.97 -5.53
CA PHE A 120 -10.10 -3.79 -4.96
C PHE A 120 -10.66 -4.79 -5.98
N ALA A 121 -10.67 -4.44 -7.27
CA ALA A 121 -10.96 -5.35 -8.37
C ALA A 121 -9.77 -6.28 -8.73
N ASN A 122 -8.67 -6.21 -7.98
CA ASN A 122 -7.38 -6.88 -8.28
C ASN A 122 -6.76 -6.43 -9.62
N GLU A 123 -7.06 -5.21 -10.05
CA GLU A 123 -6.56 -4.59 -11.27
C GLU A 123 -5.65 -3.40 -10.95
N GLY A 124 -4.90 -2.93 -11.96
CA GLY A 124 -4.05 -1.75 -11.87
C GLY A 124 -2.56 -2.04 -11.62
N ASN A 125 -1.75 -1.01 -11.83
CA ASN A 125 -0.29 -1.11 -11.83
C ASN A 125 0.28 -1.54 -10.48
N VAL A 126 -0.35 -1.12 -9.38
CA VAL A 126 0.06 -1.49 -8.01
C VAL A 126 -0.07 -3.01 -7.81
N VAL A 127 -1.13 -3.62 -8.34
CA VAL A 127 -1.37 -5.07 -8.21
C VAL A 127 -0.42 -5.84 -9.14
N LYS A 128 -0.19 -5.34 -10.36
CA LYS A 128 0.83 -5.90 -11.26
C LYS A 128 2.21 -5.93 -10.61
N ARG A 129 2.66 -4.80 -10.03
CA ARG A 129 3.91 -4.71 -9.29
C ARG A 129 3.99 -5.70 -8.13
N LYS A 130 2.87 -5.94 -7.44
CA LYS A 130 2.78 -6.96 -6.39
C LYS A 130 3.01 -8.37 -6.94
N TYR A 131 2.42 -8.71 -8.09
CA TYR A 131 2.62 -10.02 -8.72
C TYR A 131 4.04 -10.20 -9.24
N ASP A 132 4.61 -9.18 -9.88
CA ASP A 132 5.99 -9.20 -10.39
C ASP A 132 6.97 -9.46 -9.24
N LEU A 133 6.82 -8.74 -8.12
CA LEU A 133 7.65 -8.96 -6.94
C LEU A 133 7.43 -10.35 -6.33
N HIS A 134 6.20 -10.87 -6.33
CA HIS A 134 5.91 -12.22 -5.86
C HIS A 134 6.60 -13.28 -6.73
N LYS A 135 6.61 -13.09 -8.06
CA LYS A 135 7.28 -13.97 -9.02
C LYS A 135 8.80 -13.93 -8.84
N MET A 136 9.39 -12.74 -8.73
CA MET A 136 10.83 -12.57 -8.45
C MET A 136 11.22 -13.18 -7.10
N ALA A 137 10.40 -12.96 -6.07
CA ALA A 137 10.62 -13.57 -4.77
C ALA A 137 10.51 -15.11 -4.80
N GLY A 138 9.65 -15.67 -5.66
CA GLY A 138 9.55 -17.10 -5.91
C GLY A 138 10.81 -17.69 -6.53
N ALA A 139 11.38 -17.00 -7.53
CA ALA A 139 12.64 -17.38 -8.16
C ALA A 139 13.82 -17.36 -7.16
N ASN A 140 13.85 -16.37 -6.27
CA ASN A 140 14.91 -16.20 -5.28
C ASN A 140 14.71 -17.02 -3.98
N ARG A 141 13.82 -18.01 -3.99
CA ARG A 141 13.54 -18.86 -2.80
C ARG A 141 14.79 -19.63 -2.35
N ALA A 142 15.65 -20.06 -3.27
CA ALA A 142 16.88 -20.79 -2.97
C ALA A 142 17.86 -19.97 -2.10
N TYR A 143 17.84 -18.64 -2.20
CA TYR A 143 18.74 -17.73 -1.46
C TYR A 143 18.21 -17.34 -0.06
N ALA A 144 17.09 -17.92 0.38
CA ALA A 144 16.51 -17.66 1.70
C ALA A 144 17.44 -18.07 2.86
N HIS A 145 18.36 -19.01 2.63
CA HIS A 145 19.23 -19.60 3.66
C HIS A 145 20.45 -18.74 4.06
N TYR A 146 20.89 -17.79 3.24
CA TYR A 146 22.01 -16.86 3.54
C TYR A 146 21.76 -15.80 4.66
N ARG A 147 21.05 -16.14 5.75
CA ARG A 147 20.73 -15.16 6.82
C ARG A 147 21.90 -15.09 7.79
N TRP A 148 22.88 -14.25 7.49
CA TRP A 148 23.89 -13.86 8.46
C TRP A 148 23.40 -12.68 9.33
N TRP A 149 23.79 -12.73 10.59
CA TRP A 149 23.61 -11.71 11.62
C TRP A 149 24.67 -10.63 11.50
#